data_AF-A0A8T7D0U5-F1
#
_entry.id   AF-A0A8T7D0U5-F1
#
_cell.length_a   1.000
_cell.length_b   1.000
_cell.length_c   1.000
_cell.angle_alpha   90.00
_cell.angle_beta   90.00
_cell.angle_gamma   90.00
#
_symmetry.space_group_name_H-M   'P 1'
#
loop_
_entity.id
_entity.type
_entity.pdbx_description
1 polymer ?
#
loop_
_entity_poly.entity_id
_entity_poly.type
_entity_poly.pdbx_seq_one_letter_code
_entity_poly.pdbx_strand_id
1 'polypeptide(L)'
;MDLTELVMQNEKEIRMGFFFGMLAIIGIWEIIAPRRALTVSKGIRWANNLGLVFFNSFVTRLIFPAAAIGVAGFAAENGWGLLNYYDVPFAVAV
;
A
#
# COMPACT_ATOMS: atom_id res chain seq x y z
N MET A 1 9.95 -11.12 -23.90
CA MET A 1 9.50 -10.66 -22.57
C MET A 1 7.99 -10.69 -22.59
N ASP A 2 7.39 -11.51 -21.74
CA ASP A 2 5.93 -11.56 -21.62
C ASP A 2 5.41 -10.29 -20.92
N LEU A 3 4.15 -9.94 -21.15
CA LEU A 3 3.53 -8.75 -20.57
C LEU A 3 3.56 -8.78 -19.04
N THR A 4 3.36 -9.96 -18.45
CA THR A 4 3.37 -10.16 -17.00
C THR A 4 4.75 -9.85 -16.41
N GLU A 5 5.79 -10.33 -17.06
CA GLU A 5 7.19 -10.14 -16.66
C GLU A 5 7.61 -8.66 -16.74
N LEU A 6 7.17 -7.95 -17.79
CA LEU A 6 7.36 -6.51 -17.92
C LEU A 6 6.71 -5.73 -16.78
N VAL A 7 5.47 -6.09 -16.43
CA VAL A 7 4.71 -5.43 -15.35
C VAL A 7 5.35 -5.69 -13.99
N MET A 8 5.74 -6.94 -13.70
CA MET A 8 6.38 -7.28 -12.43
C MET A 8 7.72 -6.58 -12.23
N GLN A 9 8.55 -6.51 -13.28
CA GLN A 9 9.86 -5.84 -13.21
C GLN A 9 9.74 -4.32 -13.03
N ASN A 10 8.66 -3.71 -13.52
CA ASN A 10 8.47 -2.26 -13.52
C ASN A 10 7.31 -1.80 -12.63
N GLU A 11 6.82 -2.64 -11.73
CA GLU A 11 5.58 -2.39 -10.97
C GLU A 11 5.61 -1.02 -10.25
N LYS A 12 6.74 -0.71 -9.61
CA LYS A 12 6.94 0.54 -8.89
C LYS A 12 6.86 1.76 -9.81
N GLU A 13 7.57 1.71 -10.94
CA GLU A 13 7.62 2.81 -11.91
C GLU A 13 6.26 3.02 -12.57
N ILE A 14 5.58 1.92 -12.94
CA ILE A 14 4.23 1.95 -13.50
C ILE A 14 3.26 2.60 -12.50
N ARG A 15 3.29 2.18 -11.23
CA ARG A 15 2.41 2.72 -10.18
C ARG A 15 2.66 4.21 -9.94
N MET A 16 3.93 4.63 -9.87
CA MET A 16 4.30 6.04 -9.72
C MET A 16 3.88 6.86 -10.96
N GLY A 17 4.07 6.31 -12.17
CA GLY A 17 3.64 6.92 -13.42
C GLY A 17 2.13 7.17 -13.46
N PHE A 18 1.31 6.17 -13.10
CA PHE A 18 -0.14 6.36 -13.00
C PHE A 18 -0.53 7.36 -11.91
N PHE A 19 0.13 7.34 -10.76
CA PHE A 19 -0.14 8.28 -9.66
C PHE A 19 0.11 9.72 -10.09
N PHE A 20 1.31 10.05 -10.57
CA PHE A 20 1.65 11.40 -11.00
C PHE A 20 0.92 11.80 -12.28
N GLY A 21 0.71 10.86 -13.21
CA GLY A 21 -0.05 11.10 -14.44
C GLY A 21 -1.49 11.49 -14.14
N MET A 22 -2.18 10.73 -13.27
CA MET A 22 -3.55 11.07 -12.85
C MET A 22 -3.59 12.38 -12.06
N LEU A 23 -2.62 12.60 -11.17
CA LEU A 23 -2.50 13.85 -10.41
C LEU A 23 -2.40 15.07 -11.34
N ALA A 24 -1.56 14.97 -12.38
CA ALA A 24 -1.40 16.01 -13.39
C ALA A 24 -2.68 16.21 -14.21
N ILE A 25 -3.31 15.13 -14.69
CA ILE A 25 -4.57 15.18 -15.45
C ILE A 25 -5.65 15.90 -14.65
N ILE A 26 -5.86 15.52 -13.39
CA ILE A 26 -6.88 16.12 -12.53
C ILE A 26 -6.52 17.56 -12.18
N GLY A 27 -5.25 17.88 -11.95
CA GLY A 27 -4.79 19.25 -11.70
C GLY A 27 -5.01 20.18 -12.89
N ILE A 28 -4.71 19.71 -14.11
CA ILE A 28 -4.98 20.46 -15.34
C ILE A 28 -6.49 20.62 -15.54
N TRP A 29 -7.27 19.56 -15.34
CA TRP A 29 -8.72 19.61 -15.45
C TRP A 29 -9.34 20.65 -14.49
N GLU A 30 -8.86 20.71 -13.25
CA GLU A 30 -9.32 21.67 -12.24
C GLU A 30 -9.09 23.13 -12.67
N ILE A 31 -8.06 23.39 -13.49
CA ILE A 31 -7.75 24.73 -14.03
C ILE A 31 -8.66 25.05 -15.23
N ILE A 32 -8.83 24.11 -16.15
CA ILE A 32 -9.56 24.33 -17.42
C ILE A 32 -11.08 24.45 -17.18
N ALA A 33 -11.64 23.63 -16.29
CA ALA A 33 -13.09 23.55 -16.08
C ALA A 33 -13.48 23.56 -14.60
N PRO A 34 -13.37 24.71 -13.90
CA PRO A 34 -13.76 24.82 -12.50
C PRO A 34 -15.28 24.70 -12.35
N ARG A 35 -15.74 23.54 -11.86
CA ARG A 35 -17.18 23.22 -11.74
C ARG A 35 -17.87 23.84 -10.51
N ARG A 36 -17.14 24.21 -9.46
CA ARG A 36 -17.71 24.67 -8.17
C ARG A 36 -16.88 25.80 -7.56
N ALA A 37 -17.56 26.70 -6.84
CA ALA A 37 -16.89 27.66 -5.97
C ALA A 37 -16.09 26.92 -4.88
N LEU A 38 -14.85 27.37 -4.64
CA LEU A 38 -13.95 26.73 -3.68
C LEU A 38 -14.40 27.07 -2.26
N THR A 39 -14.71 26.06 -1.46
CA THR A 39 -14.98 26.19 -0.02
C THR A 39 -13.71 26.13 0.83
N VAL A 40 -12.64 25.55 0.27
CA VAL A 40 -11.33 25.37 0.90
C VAL A 40 -10.26 25.78 -0.10
N SER A 41 -9.16 26.35 0.38
CA SER A 41 -8.04 26.73 -0.49
C SER A 41 -7.47 25.51 -1.23
N LYS A 42 -7.08 25.69 -2.50
CA LYS A 42 -6.51 24.61 -3.31
C LYS A 42 -5.28 24.00 -2.65
N GLY A 43 -4.38 24.84 -2.12
CA GLY A 43 -3.15 24.38 -1.45
C GLY A 43 -3.42 23.41 -0.28
N ILE A 44 -4.37 23.73 0.59
CA ILE A 44 -4.75 22.85 1.72
C ILE A 44 -5.34 21.53 1.21
N ARG A 45 -6.21 21.60 0.21
CA ARG A 45 -6.85 20.41 -0.37
C ARG A 45 -5.81 19.46 -0.97
N TRP A 46 -4.83 20.00 -1.69
CA TRP A 46 -3.75 19.23 -2.29
C TRP A 46 -2.77 18.67 -1.24
N ALA A 47 -2.38 19.48 -0.26
CA ALA A 47 -1.54 19.04 0.85
C ALA A 47 -2.18 17.90 1.65
N ASN A 48 -3.49 17.99 1.94
CA ASN A 48 -4.21 16.93 2.64
C ASN A 48 -4.27 15.63 1.83
N ASN A 49 -4.56 15.70 0.52
CA ASN A 49 -4.62 14.48 -0.31
C ASN A 49 -3.26 13.81 -0.43
N LEU A 50 -2.20 14.57 -0.74
CA LEU A 50 -0.85 14.01 -0.84
C LEU A 50 -0.36 13.51 0.53
N GLY A 51 -0.59 14.28 1.58
CA GLY A 51 -0.26 13.90 2.96
C GLY A 51 -0.92 12.60 3.37
N LEU A 52 -2.21 12.42 3.10
CA LEU A 52 -2.93 11.18 3.37
C LEU A 52 -2.37 9.98 2.59
N VAL A 53 -2.00 10.16 1.33
CA VAL A 53 -1.41 9.08 0.51
C VAL A 53 -0.07 8.62 1.10
N PHE A 54 0.82 9.55 1.43
CA PHE A 54 2.11 9.23 2.05
C PHE A 54 1.92 8.62 3.44
N PHE A 55 1.05 9.22 4.26
CA PHE A 55 0.75 8.74 5.60
C PHE A 55 0.21 7.31 5.57
N ASN A 56 -0.79 7.03 4.74
CA ASN A 56 -1.35 5.68 4.61
C ASN A 56 -0.28 4.66 4.16
N SER A 57 0.55 5.03 3.19
CA SER A 57 1.63 4.16 2.70
C SER A 57 2.67 3.90 3.79
N PHE A 58 3.03 4.91 4.58
CA PHE A 58 3.98 4.76 5.68
C PHE A 58 3.41 3.89 6.80
N VAL A 59 2.19 4.17 7.21
CA VAL A 59 1.48 3.44 8.27
C VAL A 59 1.33 1.97 7.90
N THR A 60 0.86 1.66 6.68
CA THR A 60 0.72 0.26 6.24
C THR A 60 2.06 -0.47 6.22
N ARG A 61 3.12 0.18 5.76
CA ARG A 61 4.47 -0.41 5.69
C ARG A 61 5.10 -0.65 7.07
N LEU A 62 4.63 0.05 8.10
CA LEU A 62 5.07 -0.13 9.48
C LEU A 62 4.19 -1.13 10.24
N ILE A 63 2.87 -0.93 10.18
CA ILE A 63 1.90 -1.71 10.96
C ILE A 63 1.83 -3.15 10.47
N PHE A 64 1.82 -3.42 9.16
CA PHE A 64 1.66 -4.79 8.67
C PHE A 64 2.82 -5.71 9.09
N PRO A 65 4.11 -5.34 8.91
CA PRO A 65 5.21 -6.16 9.41
C PRO A 65 5.20 -6.32 10.93
N ALA A 66 4.95 -5.25 11.67
CA ALA A 66 4.88 -5.30 13.13
C ALA A 66 3.74 -6.21 13.61
N ALA A 67 2.57 -6.13 12.96
CA ALA A 67 1.44 -7.01 13.24
C ALA A 67 1.77 -8.47 12.91
N ALA A 68 2.43 -8.75 11.79
CA ALA A 68 2.84 -10.11 11.43
C ALA A 68 3.79 -10.71 12.48
N ILE A 69 4.79 -9.94 12.93
CA ILE A 69 5.72 -10.37 13.98
C ILE A 69 4.97 -10.60 15.31
N GLY A 70 4.10 -9.68 15.70
CA GLY A 70 3.31 -9.78 16.93
C GLY A 70 2.38 -11.00 16.92
N VAL A 71 1.68 -11.25 15.81
CA VAL A 71 0.82 -12.43 15.63
C VAL A 71 1.65 -13.71 15.65
N ALA A 72 2.83 -13.74 15.04
CA ALA A 72 3.71 -14.91 15.08
C ALA A 72 4.17 -15.23 16.51
N GLY A 73 4.58 -14.22 17.30
CA GLY A 73 4.95 -14.39 18.70
C GLY A 73 3.77 -14.86 19.55
N PHE A 74 2.61 -14.22 19.42
CA PHE A 74 1.39 -14.62 20.12
C PHE A 74 0.96 -16.05 19.78
N ALA A 75 1.02 -16.42 18.50
CA ALA A 75 0.72 -17.77 18.06
C ALA A 75 1.71 -18.80 18.64
N ALA A 76 3.01 -18.48 18.70
CA ALA A 76 4.01 -19.34 19.29
C ALA A 76 3.76 -19.59 20.79
N GLU A 77 3.44 -18.55 21.56
CA GLU A 77 3.16 -18.67 23.00
C GLU A 77 1.89 -19.49 23.29
N ASN A 78 0.87 -19.37 22.43
CA ASN A 78 -0.39 -20.09 22.60
C ASN A 78 -0.41 -21.46 21.89
N GLY A 79 0.70 -21.86 21.26
CA GLY A 79 0.76 -23.10 20.46
C GLY A 79 -0.21 -23.09 19.27
N TRP A 80 -0.56 -21.92 18.74
CA TRP A 80 -1.41 -21.82 17.57
C TRP A 80 -0.61 -22.11 16.30
N GLY A 81 -1.17 -22.92 15.41
CA GLY A 81 -0.58 -23.21 14.11
C GLY A 81 -0.71 -24.68 13.75
N LEU A 82 -0.79 -24.98 12.44
CA LEU A 82 -0.93 -26.36 11.96
C LEU A 82 0.21 -27.26 12.47
N LEU A 83 1.45 -26.75 12.46
CA LEU A 83 2.63 -27.47 12.93
C LEU A 83 2.71 -27.61 14.46
N ASN A 84 1.98 -26.78 15.21
CA ASN A 84 1.85 -26.92 16.66
C ASN A 84 0.74 -27.93 17.04
N TYR A 85 -0.28 -28.09 16.19
CA TYR A 85 -1.40 -29.01 16.42
C TYR A 85 -1.18 -30.42 15.90
N TYR A 86 -0.38 -30.58 14.84
CA TYR A 86 -0.14 -31.86 14.20
C TYR A 86 1.36 -32.21 14.23
N ASP A 87 1.67 -33.37 14.79
CA ASP A 87 3.00 -33.97 14.67
C ASP A 87 3.22 -34.39 13.21
N VAL A 88 4.02 -33.60 12.49
CA VAL A 88 4.41 -33.89 11.11
C VAL A 88 5.87 -34.32 11.05
N PRO A 89 6.28 -35.15 10.07
CA PRO A 89 7.67 -35.56 9.91
C PRO A 89 8.60 -34.35 9.78
N PHE A 90 9.81 -34.45 10.34
CA PHE A 90 10.80 -33.36 10.37
C PHE A 90 11.05 -32.69 9.01
N ALA A 91 11.01 -33.46 7.92
CA ALA A 91 11.18 -32.94 6.56
C ALA A 91 10.11 -31.92 6.11
N VAL A 92 8.95 -31.88 6.77
CA VAL A 92 7.83 -30.97 6.48
C VAL A 92 7.63 -29.93 7.59
N ALA A 93 8.32 -30.10 8.73
CA ALA A 93 8.26 -29.22 9.88
C ALA A 93 9.25 -28.04 9.83
N VAL A 94 10.23 -28.10 8.91
CA VAL A 94 11.34 -27.14 8.76
C VAL A 94 11.23 -26.37 7.45
#